data_AF-A0A354SL04-F1
#
_entry.id   AF-A0A354SL04-F1
#
_cell.length_a   1.000
_cell.length_b   1.000
_cell.length_c   1.000
_cell.angle_alpha   90.00
_cell.angle_beta   90.00
_cell.angle_gamma   90.00
#
_symmetry.space_group_name_H-M   'P 1'
#
loop_
_entity.id
_entity.type
_entity.pdbx_description
1 polymer ?
#
loop_
_entity_poly.entity_id
_entity_poly.type
_entity_poly.pdbx_seq_one_letter_code
_entity_poly.pdbx_strand_id
1 'polypeptide(L)'
;MVQVPLKGRENQHETLCEDLLRERAAVLARAGFAVEDALEKLVKIDRQLEEKLRDWRLRQDDPAGKEDLQKPQSVIDDVNEIIDQFNVACQKAEIQYYYLIVTREALGLRRHETVQKLYQVPPKKKKMQAI
;
A
#
# COMPACT_ATOMS: atom_id res chain seq x y z
N MET A 1 36.81 -50.69 4.03
CA MET A 1 36.38 -49.32 3.66
C MET A 1 34.87 -49.33 3.52
N VAL A 2 34.14 -48.75 4.49
CA VAL A 2 32.67 -48.65 4.42
C VAL A 2 32.35 -47.38 3.64
N GLN A 3 31.90 -47.54 2.39
CA GLN A 3 31.31 -46.44 1.63
C GLN A 3 29.96 -46.09 2.26
N VAL A 4 29.94 -45.02 3.05
CA VAL A 4 28.72 -44.36 3.52
C VAL A 4 28.04 -43.74 2.28
N PRO A 5 26.71 -43.88 2.10
CA PRO A 5 26.07 -43.57 0.83
C PRO A 5 26.04 -42.06 0.59
N LEU A 6 26.81 -41.59 -0.39
CA LEU A 6 26.86 -40.19 -0.85
C LEU A 6 25.45 -39.66 -1.19
N LYS A 7 24.58 -40.53 -1.71
CA LYS A 7 23.19 -40.25 -2.10
C LYS A 7 22.30 -39.73 -0.97
N GLY A 8 22.53 -40.14 0.28
CA GLY A 8 21.73 -39.67 1.42
C GLY A 8 22.06 -38.24 1.82
N ARG A 9 23.31 -37.80 1.61
CA ARG A 9 23.77 -36.43 1.91
C ARG A 9 23.38 -35.45 0.82
N GLU A 10 23.40 -35.88 -0.45
CA GLU A 10 22.91 -35.10 -1.60
C GLU A 10 21.42 -34.77 -1.45
N ASN A 11 20.58 -35.77 -1.13
CA ASN A 11 19.15 -35.55 -0.88
C ASN A 11 18.88 -34.61 0.30
N GLN A 12 19.67 -34.70 1.38
CA GLN A 12 19.57 -33.78 2.52
C GLN A 12 19.94 -32.35 2.14
N HIS A 13 21.01 -32.18 1.36
CA HIS A 13 21.44 -30.86 0.87
C HIS A 13 20.40 -30.24 -0.05
N GLU A 14 19.81 -31.00 -0.96
CA GLU A 14 18.72 -30.55 -1.84
C GLU A 14 17.51 -30.08 -1.03
N THR A 15 17.09 -30.87 -0.04
CA THR A 15 15.96 -30.50 0.84
C THR A 15 16.23 -29.19 1.59
N LEU A 16 17.44 -29.01 2.12
CA LEU A 16 17.83 -27.77 2.79
C LEU A 16 17.84 -26.56 1.85
N CYS A 17 18.29 -26.73 0.61
CA CYS A 17 18.23 -25.68 -0.40
C CYS A 17 16.79 -25.31 -0.77
N GLU A 18 15.92 -26.30 -0.94
CA GLU A 18 14.50 -26.07 -1.21
C GLU A 18 13.79 -25.33 -0.08
N ASP A 19 14.06 -25.72 1.17
CA ASP A 19 13.48 -25.06 2.34
C ASP A 19 13.93 -23.61 2.44
N LEU A 20 15.23 -23.34 2.23
CA LEU A 20 15.76 -21.98 2.18
C LEU A 20 15.11 -21.14 1.07
N LEU A 21 14.91 -21.72 -0.11
CA LEU A 21 14.24 -21.04 -1.22
C LEU A 21 12.78 -20.73 -0.86
N ARG A 22 12.07 -21.67 -0.23
CA ARG A 22 10.69 -21.49 0.23
C ARG A 22 10.58 -20.39 1.27
N GLU A 23 11.49 -20.34 2.24
CA GLU A 23 11.53 -19.29 3.26
C GLU A 23 11.75 -17.90 2.64
N ARG A 24 12.71 -17.78 1.71
CA ARG A 24 12.98 -16.53 0.99
C ARG A 24 11.77 -16.08 0.18
N ALA A 25 11.13 -17.00 -0.54
CA ALA A 25 9.91 -16.72 -1.29
C ALA A 25 8.79 -16.23 -0.37
N ALA A 26 8.60 -16.87 0.79
CA ALA A 26 7.59 -16.48 1.76
C ALA A 26 7.85 -15.07 2.35
N VAL A 27 9.11 -14.73 2.64
CA VAL A 27 9.49 -13.39 3.12
C VAL A 27 9.17 -12.33 2.07
N LEU A 28 9.55 -12.56 0.81
CA LEU A 28 9.25 -11.64 -0.30
C LEU A 28 7.75 -11.48 -0.53
N ALA A 29 6.99 -12.57 -0.49
CA ALA A 29 5.55 -12.55 -0.66
C ALA A 29 4.88 -11.69 0.42
N ARG A 30 5.25 -11.87 1.70
CA ARG A 30 4.71 -11.06 2.80
C ARG A 30 5.02 -9.57 2.64
N ALA A 31 6.24 -9.23 2.23
CA ALA A 31 6.61 -7.85 1.98
C ALA A 31 5.83 -7.25 0.81
N GLY A 32 5.62 -8.02 -0.27
CA GLY A 32 4.79 -7.61 -1.41
C GLY A 32 3.34 -7.36 -1.01
N PHE A 33 2.71 -8.32 -0.32
CA PHE A 33 1.33 -8.20 0.15
C PHE A 33 1.14 -7.00 1.09
N ALA A 34 2.10 -6.71 1.96
CA ALA A 34 2.01 -5.54 2.83
C ALA A 34 1.93 -4.21 2.06
N VAL A 35 2.58 -4.12 0.89
CA VAL A 35 2.48 -2.96 -0.01
C VAL A 35 1.13 -2.96 -0.73
N GLU A 36 0.69 -4.11 -1.24
CA GLU A 36 -0.60 -4.27 -1.93
C GLU A 36 -1.77 -3.87 -1.02
N ASP A 37 -1.80 -4.37 0.21
CA ASP A 37 -2.82 -4.03 1.20
C ASP A 37 -2.85 -2.53 1.50
N ALA A 38 -1.68 -1.88 1.56
CA ALA A 38 -1.58 -0.45 1.79
C ALA A 38 -2.09 0.37 0.60
N LEU A 39 -1.79 -0.07 -0.62
CA LEU A 39 -2.29 0.55 -1.86
C LEU A 39 -3.79 0.32 -2.05
N GLU A 40 -4.31 -0.86 -1.72
CA GLU A 40 -5.75 -1.13 -1.78
C GLU A 40 -6.51 -0.24 -0.78
N LYS A 41 -5.96 -0.04 0.43
CA LYS A 41 -6.52 0.90 1.40
C LYS A 41 -6.53 2.32 0.86
N LEU A 42 -5.47 2.75 0.16
CA LEU A 42 -5.43 4.07 -0.48
C LEU A 42 -6.53 4.23 -1.52
N VAL A 43 -6.75 3.24 -2.39
CA VAL A 43 -7.82 3.27 -3.40
C VAL A 43 -9.19 3.39 -2.74
N LYS A 44 -9.43 2.67 -1.63
CA LYS A 44 -10.69 2.76 -0.88
C LYS A 44 -10.92 4.16 -0.31
N ILE A 45 -9.90 4.75 0.31
CA ILE A 45 -10.00 6.11 0.88
C ILE A 45 -10.16 7.15 -0.23
N ASP A 46 -9.45 7.01 -1.35
CA ASP A 46 -9.55 7.93 -2.49
C ASP A 46 -10.97 7.92 -3.07
N ARG A 47 -11.56 6.74 -3.24
CA ARG A 47 -12.95 6.61 -3.68
C ARG A 47 -13.93 7.29 -2.71
N GLN A 48 -13.76 7.10 -1.41
CA GLN A 48 -14.59 7.77 -0.39
C GLN A 48 -14.45 9.29 -0.45
N LEU A 49 -13.22 9.79 -0.65
CA LEU A 49 -12.94 11.21 -0.82
C LEU A 49 -13.64 11.76 -2.06
N GLU A 50 -13.55 11.07 -3.19
CA GLU A 50 -14.23 11.46 -4.43
C GLU A 50 -15.75 11.45 -4.29
N GLU A 51 -16.33 10.45 -3.65
CA GLU A 51 -17.77 10.37 -3.37
C GLU A 51 -18.21 11.58 -2.54
N LYS A 52 -17.52 11.89 -1.45
CA LYS A 52 -17.84 13.02 -0.58
C LYS A 52 -17.68 14.38 -1.27
N LEU A 53 -16.66 14.52 -2.12
CA LEU A 53 -16.46 15.72 -2.95
C LEU A 53 -17.56 15.90 -4.00
N ARG A 54 -18.03 14.80 -4.62
CA ARG A 54 -19.16 14.84 -5.57
C ARG A 54 -20.45 15.28 -4.89
N ASP A 55 -20.76 14.69 -3.73
CA ASP A 55 -21.96 15.05 -2.96
C ASP A 55 -21.94 16.52 -2.53
N TRP A 56 -20.77 17.02 -2.12
CA TRP A 56 -20.60 18.43 -1.77
C TRP A 56 -20.84 19.37 -2.95
N ARG A 57 -20.25 19.06 -4.13
CA ARG A 57 -20.46 19.88 -5.34
C ARG A 57 -21.93 19.89 -5.77
N LEU A 58 -22.61 18.75 -5.72
CA LEU A 58 -24.02 18.65 -6.10
C LEU A 58 -24.92 19.49 -5.19
N ARG A 59 -24.62 19.53 -3.89
CA ARG A 59 -25.33 20.40 -2.91
C ARG A 59 -25.05 21.89 -3.11
N GLN A 60 -23.87 22.25 -3.62
CA GLN A 60 -23.51 23.64 -3.90
C GLN A 60 -24.24 24.20 -5.13
N ASP A 61 -24.49 23.36 -6.13
CA ASP A 61 -25.14 23.74 -7.40
C ASP A 61 -26.68 23.76 -7.35
N ASP A 62 -27.32 23.34 -6.25
CA ASP A 62 -28.78 23.39 -6.07
C ASP A 62 -29.23 24.70 -5.40
N PRO A 63 -29.80 25.67 -6.14
CA PRO A 63 -30.23 26.95 -5.59
C PRO A 63 -31.51 26.88 -4.73
N ALA A 64 -32.24 25.75 -4.74
CA ALA A 64 -33.54 25.61 -4.05
C ALA A 64 -33.45 24.96 -2.66
N GLY A 65 -32.35 24.27 -2.34
CA GLY A 65 -32.19 23.43 -1.13
C GLY A 65 -31.53 24.12 0.08
N LYS A 66 -31.80 25.40 0.34
CA LYS A 66 -31.17 26.19 1.44
C LYS A 66 -31.56 25.78 2.87
N GLU A 67 -32.23 24.64 3.06
CA GLU A 67 -32.74 24.21 4.37
C GLU A 67 -31.86 23.17 5.09
N ASP A 68 -30.95 22.48 4.40
CA ASP A 68 -30.08 21.47 5.04
C ASP A 68 -28.76 22.12 5.51
N LEU A 69 -28.85 22.83 6.65
CA LEU A 69 -27.82 23.68 7.25
C LEU A 69 -26.64 22.89 7.87
N GLN A 70 -25.90 22.10 7.07
CA GLN A 70 -24.50 21.84 7.43
C GLN A 70 -23.68 23.06 7.07
N LYS A 71 -23.06 23.69 8.08
CA LYS A 71 -22.18 24.85 7.87
C LYS A 71 -21.09 24.46 6.88
N PRO A 72 -20.76 25.31 5.88
CA PRO A 72 -19.71 25.03 4.89
C PRO A 72 -18.38 24.59 5.53
N GLN A 73 -18.05 25.14 6.69
CA GLN A 73 -16.89 24.77 7.50
C GLN A 73 -16.89 23.28 7.91
N SER A 74 -18.06 22.75 8.31
CA SER A 74 -18.20 21.36 8.76
C SER A 74 -17.91 20.38 7.63
N VAL A 75 -18.29 20.71 6.39
CA VAL A 75 -18.03 19.84 5.23
C VAL A 75 -16.55 19.90 4.83
N ILE A 76 -15.92 21.06 4.95
CA ILE A 76 -14.48 21.21 4.70
C ILE A 76 -13.66 20.43 5.71
N ASP A 77 -14.02 20.48 7.00
CA ASP A 77 -13.36 19.74 8.06
C ASP A 77 -13.49 18.22 7.81
N ASP A 78 -14.69 17.78 7.46
CA ASP A 78 -15.03 16.42 7.07
C ASP A 78 -14.23 15.87 5.89
N VAL A 79 -13.98 16.71 4.87
CA VAL A 79 -13.16 16.34 3.71
C VAL A 79 -11.68 16.34 4.08
N ASN A 80 -11.24 17.31 4.89
CA ASN A 80 -9.87 17.41 5.38
C ASN A 80 -9.49 16.23 6.26
N GLU A 81 -10.42 15.67 7.04
CA GLU A 81 -10.19 14.45 7.81
C GLU A 81 -9.91 13.25 6.90
N ILE A 82 -10.68 13.08 5.81
CA ILE A 82 -10.44 12.02 4.84
C ILE A 82 -9.09 12.23 4.11
N ILE A 83 -8.74 13.48 3.81
CA ILE A 83 -7.43 13.82 3.24
C ILE A 83 -6.30 13.44 4.22
N ASP A 84 -6.47 13.66 5.51
CA ASP A 84 -5.49 13.24 6.51
C ASP A 84 -5.36 11.71 6.55
N GLN A 85 -6.47 10.99 6.55
CA GLN A 85 -6.48 9.52 6.48
C GLN A 85 -5.78 9.01 5.21
N PHE A 86 -6.02 9.65 4.07
CA PHE A 86 -5.34 9.35 2.80
C PHE A 86 -3.83 9.58 2.92
N ASN A 87 -3.41 10.72 3.47
CA ASN A 87 -2.00 11.08 3.61
C ASN A 87 -1.25 10.16 4.58
N VAL A 88 -1.90 9.72 5.66
CA VAL A 88 -1.37 8.70 6.58
C VAL A 88 -1.22 7.36 5.86
N ALA A 89 -2.20 6.98 5.03
CA ALA A 89 -2.12 5.76 4.22
C ALA A 89 -1.00 5.83 3.18
N CYS A 90 -0.74 7.00 2.55
CA CYS A 90 0.40 7.21 1.65
C CYS A 90 1.71 6.96 2.40
N GLN A 91 1.88 7.55 3.58
CA GLN A 91 3.09 7.34 4.39
C GLN A 91 3.27 5.88 4.79
N LYS A 92 2.18 5.18 5.13
CA LYS A 92 2.24 3.74 5.41
C LYS A 92 2.68 2.94 4.18
N ALA A 93 2.13 3.24 3.00
CA ALA A 93 2.51 2.58 1.76
C ALA A 93 3.98 2.84 1.39
N GLU A 94 4.48 4.07 1.57
CA GLU A 94 5.89 4.43 1.39
C GLU A 94 6.82 3.57 2.28
N ILE A 95 6.46 3.41 3.56
CA ILE A 95 7.22 2.58 4.51
C ILE A 95 7.21 1.10 4.10
N GLN A 96 6.06 0.55 3.73
CA GLN A 96 5.98 -0.85 3.28
C GLN A 96 6.77 -1.07 2.00
N TYR A 97 6.69 -0.12 1.07
CA TYR A 97 7.46 -0.15 -0.18
C TYR A 97 8.97 -0.15 0.11
N TYR A 98 9.43 0.71 1.02
CA TYR A 98 10.81 0.71 1.48
C TYR A 98 11.24 -0.65 2.05
N TYR A 99 10.43 -1.27 2.90
CA TYR A 99 10.72 -2.60 3.43
C TYR A 99 10.77 -3.69 2.36
N LEU A 100 9.92 -3.63 1.34
CA LEU A 100 10.00 -4.52 0.19
C LEU A 100 11.34 -4.38 -0.54
N ILE A 101 11.81 -3.15 -0.77
CA ILE A 101 13.10 -2.91 -1.43
C ILE A 101 14.26 -3.44 -0.59
N VAL A 102 14.32 -3.11 0.70
CA VAL A 102 15.39 -3.60 1.60
C VAL A 102 15.39 -5.13 1.67
N THR A 103 14.21 -5.76 1.75
CA THR A 103 14.07 -7.21 1.76
C THR A 103 14.62 -7.84 0.48
N ARG A 104 14.30 -7.24 -0.68
CA ARG A 104 14.84 -7.68 -1.98
C ARG A 104 16.35 -7.55 -2.04
N GLU A 105 16.91 -6.42 -1.60
CA GLU A 105 18.36 -6.20 -1.60
C GLU A 105 19.10 -7.18 -0.68
N ALA A 106 18.57 -7.44 0.51
CA ALA A 106 19.11 -8.43 1.45
C ALA A 106 19.17 -9.86 0.85
N LEU A 107 18.26 -10.15 -0.09
CA LEU A 107 18.22 -11.42 -0.84
C LEU A 107 19.00 -11.36 -2.18
N GLY A 108 19.68 -10.25 -2.47
CA GLY A 108 20.50 -10.07 -3.68
C GLY A 108 19.75 -9.59 -4.92
N LEU A 109 18.47 -9.24 -4.80
CA LEU A 109 17.61 -8.79 -5.90
C LEU A 109 17.71 -7.27 -6.11
N ARG A 110 18.78 -6.81 -6.77
CA ARG A 110 19.15 -5.37 -6.87
C ARG A 110 18.48 -4.57 -8.01
N ARG A 111 17.70 -5.24 -8.86
CA ARG A 111 16.94 -4.58 -9.93
C ARG A 111 15.50 -4.37 -9.48
N HIS A 112 15.05 -3.12 -9.55
CA HIS A 112 13.80 -2.66 -8.94
C HIS A 112 12.88 -1.92 -9.91
N GLU A 113 13.23 -1.83 -11.19
CA GLU A 113 12.48 -1.04 -12.19
C GLU A 113 11.03 -1.51 -12.33
N THR A 114 10.81 -2.83 -12.36
CA THR A 114 9.46 -3.40 -12.42
C THR A 114 8.70 -3.17 -11.10
N VAL A 115 9.39 -3.27 -9.97
CA VAL A 115 8.78 -3.08 -8.63
C VAL A 115 8.32 -1.63 -8.45
N GLN A 116 9.14 -0.67 -8.88
CA GLN A 116 8.81 0.76 -8.89
C GLN A 116 7.56 1.06 -9.72
N LYS A 117 7.39 0.39 -10.87
CA LYS A 117 6.22 0.56 -11.75
C LYS A 117 4.95 -0.08 -11.17
N LEU A 118 5.08 -1.25 -10.54
CA LEU A 118 3.94 -1.98 -9.99
C LEU A 118 3.39 -1.35 -8.70
N TYR A 119 4.27 -0.85 -7.83
CA TYR A 119 3.90 -0.38 -6.50
C TYR A 119 4.01 1.15 -6.36
N GLN A 120 3.56 1.88 -7.38
CA GLN A 120 3.62 3.33 -7.36
C GLN A 120 2.66 3.89 -6.28
N VAL A 121 3.24 4.54 -5.26
CA VAL A 121 2.45 5.23 -4.24
C VAL A 121 2.00 6.59 -4.78
N PRO A 122 0.70 6.94 -4.71
CA PRO A 122 0.21 8.25 -5.14
C PRO A 122 0.72 9.37 -4.21
N PRO A 123 0.88 10.59 -4.74
CA PRO A 123 1.29 11.74 -3.94
C PRO A 123 0.21 12.12 -2.91
N LYS A 124 0.66 12.67 -1.77
CA LYS A 124 -0.20 13.21 -0.73
C LYS A 124 -1.08 14.35 -1.27
N LYS A 125 -2.32 14.44 -0.78
CA LYS A 125 -3.28 15.48 -1.17
C LYS A 125 -3.20 16.67 -0.23
N LYS A 126 -3.46 17.86 -0.76
CA LYS A 126 -3.53 19.11 0.01
C LYS A 126 -4.90 19.27 0.64
N LYS A 127 -4.95 19.78 1.87
CA LYS A 127 -6.19 20.16 2.54
C LYS A 127 -6.91 21.27 1.78
N MET A 128 -8.23 21.23 1.84
CA MET A 128 -9.10 22.32 1.39
C MET A 128 -9.03 23.49 2.37
N GLN A 129 -9.10 24.69 1.83
CA GLN A 129 -9.19 25.94 2.60
C GLN A 129 -10.64 26.43 2.55
N ALA A 130 -11.12 26.95 3.68
CA ALA A 130 -12.37 27.71 3.69
C ALA A 130 -12.19 29.00 2.89
N ILE A 131 -13.19 29.31 2.05
CA ILE A 131 -13.29 30.55 1.28
C ILE A 131 -13.86 31.65 2.18
#